data_AF-A0A7G1IFI2-F1
#
_entry.id   AF-A0A7G1IFI2-F1
#
_cell.length_a   1.000
_cell.length_b   1.000
_cell.length_c   1.000
_cell.angle_alpha   90.00
_cell.angle_beta   90.00
_cell.angle_gamma   90.00
#
_symmetry.space_group_name_H-M   'P 1'
#
loop_
_entity.id
_entity.type
_entity.pdbx_description
1 polymer ?
#
loop_
_entity_poly.entity_id
_entity_poly.type
_entity_poly.pdbx_seq_one_letter_code
_entity_poly.pdbx_strand_id
1 'polypeptide(L)'
;MLFSSISGLTGSRWLAHYTATSGYLDALAYARRVMGLPATVVDWGLWKSLADAEHQAGQVSVGSGLLPMDDEIAIGALPLVLNPQAGVRTAVVAADWPLLAAAYRTRGSLRIVDDLLPAPADVALPESEFRKALRDCQAERRHDMLFDHVAGLAATVMGMPATATLDPAAGFFQLGMDSLMSVTLQRSLSESLGEFLPASVVFDYPTVYSLTDYLATILPELLETSQAAGTAASDQPAAETYEEFTEDELLEQLSERLRGTR
;
A
#
# COMPACT_ATOMS: atom_id res chain seq x y z
N MET A 1 -17.82 12.24 29.66
CA MET A 1 -17.38 11.78 28.32
C MET A 1 -16.39 12.79 27.79
N LEU A 2 -15.29 12.34 27.20
CA LEU A 2 -14.24 13.17 26.60
C LEU A 2 -14.20 12.88 25.10
N PHE A 3 -14.08 13.93 24.29
CA PHE A 3 -13.98 13.84 22.85
C PHE A 3 -12.50 13.92 22.48
N SER A 4 -11.96 12.80 22.01
CA SER A 4 -10.58 12.64 21.56
C SER A 4 -10.58 12.33 20.06
N SER A 5 -9.40 12.13 19.50
CA SER A 5 -9.21 11.83 18.08
C SER A 5 -8.35 10.59 17.89
N ILE A 6 -8.64 9.85 16.83
CA ILE A 6 -7.82 8.73 16.35
C ILE A 6 -6.34 9.12 16.15
N SER A 7 -6.06 10.40 15.91
CA SER A 7 -4.69 10.93 15.82
C SER A 7 -3.87 10.77 17.10
N GLY A 8 -4.50 10.54 18.26
CA GLY A 8 -3.84 10.14 19.51
C GLY A 8 -3.24 8.73 19.47
N LEU A 9 -3.86 7.82 18.69
CA LEU A 9 -3.38 6.45 18.47
C LEU A 9 -2.38 6.38 17.33
N THR A 10 -2.75 7.00 16.21
CA THR A 10 -2.06 6.80 14.94
C THR A 10 -1.03 7.89 14.66
N GLY A 11 -1.02 8.97 15.44
CA GLY A 11 -0.18 10.14 15.22
C GLY A 11 -0.61 10.97 14.01
N SER A 12 -0.12 12.20 13.93
CA SER A 12 -0.29 13.07 12.77
C SER A 12 0.95 13.92 12.54
N ARG A 13 1.43 13.98 11.29
CA ARG A 13 2.60 14.79 10.93
C ARG A 13 2.35 16.30 11.04
N TRP A 14 1.10 16.72 10.91
CA TRP A 14 0.72 18.14 10.84
C TRP A 14 -0.01 18.65 12.09
N LEU A 15 -0.40 17.74 13.00
CA LEU A 15 -1.27 18.05 14.14
C LEU A 15 -0.70 17.55 15.47
N ALA A 16 0.62 17.69 15.69
CA ALA A 16 1.29 17.19 16.90
C ALA A 16 0.67 17.71 18.21
N HIS A 17 0.26 18.98 18.23
CA HIS A 17 -0.42 19.61 19.38
C HIS A 17 -1.81 18.97 19.65
N TYR A 18 -2.53 18.61 18.59
CA TYR A 18 -3.83 17.95 18.68
C TYR A 18 -3.70 16.48 19.12
N THR A 19 -2.70 15.76 18.57
CA THR A 19 -2.32 14.40 19.01
C THR A 19 -1.95 14.37 20.49
N ALA A 20 -1.14 15.33 20.97
CA ALA A 20 -0.75 15.41 22.38
C ALA A 20 -1.96 15.65 23.30
N THR A 21 -2.89 16.51 22.88
CA THR A 21 -4.13 16.78 23.63
C THR A 21 -5.01 15.54 23.70
N SER A 22 -5.16 14.83 22.57
CA SER A 22 -5.90 13.57 22.49
C SER A 22 -5.31 12.51 23.44
N GLY A 23 -3.97 12.32 23.40
CA GLY A 23 -3.28 11.39 24.30
C GLY A 23 -3.42 11.76 25.79
N TYR A 24 -3.47 13.05 26.13
CA TYR A 24 -3.77 13.49 27.50
C TYR A 24 -5.20 13.11 27.92
N LEU A 25 -6.20 13.34 27.06
CA LEU A 25 -7.59 12.98 27.34
C LEU A 25 -7.76 11.46 27.54
N ASP A 26 -7.03 10.67 26.76
CA ASP A 26 -6.99 9.21 26.91
C ASP A 26 -6.46 8.80 28.29
N ALA A 27 -5.29 9.31 28.66
CA ALA A 27 -4.67 9.02 29.95
C ALA A 27 -5.53 9.51 31.12
N LEU A 28 -6.16 10.69 30.99
CA LEU A 28 -7.04 11.26 32.00
C LEU A 28 -8.27 10.36 32.23
N ALA A 29 -8.88 9.81 31.17
CA ALA A 29 -10.02 8.92 31.31
C ALA A 29 -9.66 7.66 32.11
N TYR A 30 -8.50 7.06 31.82
CA TYR A 30 -7.98 5.92 32.59
C TYR A 30 -7.70 6.28 34.04
N ALA A 31 -7.02 7.40 34.30
CA ALA A 31 -6.72 7.85 35.65
C ALA A 31 -8.00 8.04 36.49
N ARG A 32 -9.05 8.63 35.91
CA ARG A 32 -10.36 8.78 36.56
C ARG A 32 -10.99 7.43 36.91
N ARG A 33 -10.96 6.47 35.99
CA ARG A 33 -11.51 5.13 36.22
C ARG A 33 -10.77 4.36 37.31
N VAL A 34 -9.45 4.48 37.39
CA VAL A 34 -8.64 3.91 38.49
C VAL A 34 -9.04 4.52 39.84
N MET A 35 -9.41 5.80 39.87
CA MET A 35 -9.91 6.48 41.07
C MET A 35 -11.39 6.20 41.39
N GLY A 36 -12.04 5.26 40.67
CA GLY A 36 -13.45 4.95 40.85
C GLY A 36 -14.41 6.02 40.31
N LEU A 37 -13.90 7.02 39.57
CA LEU A 37 -14.70 8.07 38.97
C LEU A 37 -15.17 7.66 37.57
N PRO A 38 -16.39 8.07 37.17
CA PRO A 38 -16.85 7.81 35.81
C PRO A 38 -16.02 8.60 34.80
N ALA A 39 -15.56 7.90 33.77
CA ALA A 39 -14.97 8.46 32.57
C ALA A 39 -15.10 7.50 31.39
N THR A 40 -15.34 8.11 30.23
CA THR A 40 -15.37 7.50 28.91
C THR A 40 -14.71 8.48 27.97
N VAL A 41 -13.76 8.02 27.17
CA VAL A 41 -13.14 8.79 26.08
C VAL A 41 -13.43 8.08 24.76
N VAL A 42 -13.75 8.88 23.74
CA VAL A 42 -13.99 8.37 22.39
C VAL A 42 -13.00 9.00 21.44
N ASP A 43 -12.21 8.16 20.78
CA ASP A 43 -11.28 8.55 19.73
C ASP A 43 -12.02 8.59 18.39
N TRP A 44 -12.44 9.78 17.98
CA TRP A 44 -13.18 9.95 16.74
C TRP A 44 -12.27 9.94 15.52
N GLY A 45 -12.74 9.28 14.48
CA GLY A 45 -12.25 9.41 13.11
C GLY A 45 -12.68 10.74 12.48
N LEU A 46 -12.45 10.87 11.17
CA LEU A 46 -12.83 12.07 10.44
C LEU A 46 -14.36 12.12 10.25
N TRP A 47 -15.00 13.18 10.75
CA TRP A 47 -16.42 13.42 10.52
C TRP A 47 -16.62 14.04 9.14
N LYS A 48 -17.63 13.58 8.40
CA LYS A 48 -17.88 14.03 7.03
C LYS A 48 -18.26 15.50 6.96
N SER A 49 -19.14 15.98 7.82
CA SER A 49 -19.51 17.40 7.86
C SER A 49 -18.30 18.33 8.09
N LEU A 50 -17.36 17.90 8.95
CA LEU A 50 -16.13 18.64 9.21
C LEU A 50 -15.16 18.59 8.03
N ALA A 51 -15.04 17.42 7.38
CA ALA A 51 -14.21 17.23 6.19
C ALA A 51 -14.70 18.07 5.01
N ASP A 52 -16.03 18.17 4.82
CA ASP A 52 -16.65 18.95 3.76
C ASP A 52 -16.50 20.46 4.01
N ALA A 53 -16.56 20.90 5.27
CA ALA A 53 -16.39 22.30 5.65
C ALA A 53 -14.93 22.78 5.54
N GLU A 54 -13.97 21.94 5.94
CA GLU A 54 -12.55 22.25 5.86
C GLU A 54 -11.97 21.72 4.54
N HIS A 55 -11.96 22.54 3.48
CA HIS A 55 -11.36 22.18 2.17
C HIS A 55 -9.88 21.71 2.29
N GLN A 56 -9.20 21.98 3.41
CA GLN A 56 -7.85 21.51 3.73
C GLN A 56 -7.80 20.10 4.35
N ALA A 57 -8.84 19.64 5.05
CA ALA A 57 -8.90 18.33 5.69
C ALA A 57 -8.88 17.18 4.67
N GLY A 58 -9.38 17.44 3.45
CA GLY A 58 -9.24 16.55 2.30
C GLY A 58 -7.79 16.18 2.00
N GLN A 59 -6.82 17.08 2.17
CA GLN A 59 -5.40 16.77 1.92
C GLN A 59 -4.75 15.89 3.00
N VAL A 60 -5.32 15.83 4.21
CA VAL A 60 -4.86 14.94 5.29
C VAL A 60 -5.52 13.55 5.20
N SER A 61 -6.72 13.49 4.61
CA SER A 61 -7.51 12.26 4.46
C SER A 61 -7.21 11.48 3.17
N VAL A 62 -6.93 12.17 2.06
CA VAL A 62 -6.67 11.52 0.77
C VAL A 62 -5.31 10.83 0.84
N GLY A 63 -5.36 9.58 1.29
CA GLY A 63 -4.23 8.65 1.32
C GLY A 63 -3.65 8.23 2.66
N SER A 64 -4.26 8.61 3.77
CA SER A 64 -3.94 7.98 5.05
C SER A 64 -4.68 6.66 5.25
N GLY A 65 -5.71 6.36 4.46
CA GLY A 65 -6.64 5.25 4.71
C GLY A 65 -7.77 5.62 5.68
N LEU A 66 -7.76 6.82 6.26
CA LEU A 66 -8.91 7.36 7.01
C LEU A 66 -9.95 7.91 6.02
N LEU A 67 -11.21 7.52 6.24
CA LEU A 67 -12.34 7.93 5.41
C LEU A 67 -13.24 8.89 6.20
N PRO A 68 -13.86 9.88 5.54
CA PRO A 68 -14.92 10.67 6.15
C PRO A 68 -16.09 9.76 6.54
N MET A 69 -16.43 9.74 7.83
CA MET A 69 -17.53 8.99 8.40
C MET A 69 -18.80 9.84 8.40
N ASP A 70 -19.91 9.30 7.88
CA ASP A 70 -21.21 9.96 7.97
C ASP A 70 -21.58 10.26 9.44
N ASP A 71 -22.01 11.49 9.70
CA ASP A 71 -22.34 11.99 11.03
C ASP A 71 -23.38 11.12 11.75
N GLU A 72 -24.36 10.59 11.01
CA GLU A 72 -25.38 9.68 11.55
C GLU A 72 -24.78 8.37 12.09
N ILE A 73 -23.72 7.85 11.47
CA ILE A 73 -22.99 6.67 11.98
C ILE A 73 -22.27 7.04 13.28
N ALA A 74 -21.60 8.20 13.30
CA ALA A 74 -20.87 8.67 14.48
C ALA A 74 -21.81 8.89 15.68
N ILE A 75 -22.95 9.56 15.44
CA ILE A 75 -23.99 9.81 16.44
C ILE A 75 -24.64 8.49 16.88
N GLY A 76 -24.91 7.58 15.94
CA GLY A 76 -25.45 6.25 16.20
C GLY A 76 -24.54 5.37 17.07
N ALA A 77 -23.24 5.64 17.11
CA ALA A 77 -22.30 4.95 17.98
C ALA A 77 -22.36 5.43 19.45
N LEU A 78 -22.90 6.62 19.73
CA LEU A 78 -22.94 7.19 21.09
C LEU A 78 -23.60 6.27 22.14
N PRO A 79 -24.76 5.65 21.89
CA PRO A 79 -25.36 4.72 22.85
C PRO A 79 -24.48 3.49 23.14
N LEU A 80 -23.70 3.03 22.16
CA LEU A 80 -22.81 1.88 22.30
C LEU A 80 -21.60 2.22 23.17
N VAL A 81 -20.96 3.38 22.93
CA VAL A 81 -19.77 3.81 23.69
C VAL A 81 -20.09 4.34 25.08
N LEU A 82 -21.32 4.77 25.32
CA LEU A 82 -21.81 5.20 26.63
C LEU A 82 -22.37 4.04 27.47
N ASN A 83 -22.43 2.83 26.93
CA ASN A 83 -22.89 1.65 27.66
C ASN A 83 -21.99 1.42 28.90
N PRO A 84 -22.54 1.11 30.09
CA PRO A 84 -21.74 0.77 31.27
C PRO A 84 -20.72 -0.36 31.07
N GLN A 85 -20.98 -1.27 30.12
CA GLN A 85 -20.10 -2.37 29.74
C GLN A 85 -19.03 -1.96 28.71
N ALA A 86 -19.13 -0.78 28.12
CA ALA A 86 -18.14 -0.27 27.18
C ALA A 86 -16.81 0.01 27.90
N GLY A 87 -15.71 -0.17 27.17
CA GLY A 87 -14.37 0.16 27.66
C GLY A 87 -14.25 1.63 28.03
N VAL A 88 -13.25 1.95 28.86
CA VAL A 88 -12.92 3.35 29.22
C VAL A 88 -12.64 4.19 27.98
N ARG A 89 -12.03 3.56 26.98
CA ARG A 89 -11.60 4.15 25.72
C ARG A 89 -12.12 3.33 24.55
N THR A 90 -12.75 3.99 23.60
CA THR A 90 -13.24 3.37 22.36
C THR A 90 -12.89 4.25 21.17
N ALA A 91 -12.47 3.65 20.05
CA ALA A 91 -12.27 4.36 18.80
C ALA A 91 -13.48 4.14 17.88
N VAL A 92 -13.96 5.21 17.23
CA VAL A 92 -15.06 5.16 16.25
C VAL A 92 -14.57 5.84 14.99
N VAL A 93 -14.23 5.03 13.98
CA VAL A 93 -13.48 5.47 12.80
C VAL A 93 -13.99 4.74 11.57
N ALA A 94 -14.25 5.48 10.49
CA ALA A 94 -14.36 4.91 9.15
C ALA A 94 -12.95 4.90 8.52
N ALA A 95 -12.51 3.72 8.10
CA ALA A 95 -11.20 3.56 7.49
C ALA A 95 -11.20 2.44 6.46
N ASP A 96 -10.36 2.62 5.45
CA ASP A 96 -9.85 1.56 4.62
C ASP A 96 -8.67 0.91 5.36
N TRP A 97 -8.97 -0.16 6.12
CA TRP A 97 -7.98 -0.80 7.00
C TRP A 97 -6.75 -1.32 6.24
N PRO A 98 -6.87 -1.97 5.06
CA PRO A 98 -5.70 -2.33 4.25
C PRO A 98 -4.83 -1.13 3.83
N LEU A 99 -5.45 -0.03 3.36
CA LEU A 99 -4.71 1.17 2.97
C LEU A 99 -4.01 1.79 4.17
N LEU A 100 -4.72 1.91 5.28
CA LEU A 100 -4.20 2.46 6.54
C LEU A 100 -3.01 1.63 7.02
N ALA A 101 -3.11 0.29 7.01
CA ALA A 101 -2.02 -0.59 7.40
C ALA A 101 -0.79 -0.44 6.48
N ALA A 102 -0.99 -0.39 5.17
CA ALA A 102 0.09 -0.17 4.20
C ALA A 102 0.79 1.19 4.43
N ALA A 103 0.01 2.25 4.63
CA ALA A 103 0.53 3.59 4.91
C ALA A 103 1.34 3.67 6.21
N TYR A 104 1.01 2.86 7.23
CA TYR A 104 1.77 2.81 8.48
C TYR A 104 3.02 1.92 8.40
N ARG A 105 2.96 0.80 7.66
CA ARG A 105 4.11 -0.10 7.45
C ARG A 105 5.25 0.56 6.68
N THR A 106 4.94 1.50 5.78
CA THR A 106 5.97 2.30 5.07
C THR A 106 6.68 3.29 5.99
N ARG A 107 6.04 3.74 7.08
CA ARG A 107 6.60 4.71 8.05
C ARG A 107 7.31 4.06 9.24
N GLY A 108 7.22 2.74 9.38
CA GLY A 108 7.84 1.93 10.43
C GLY A 108 7.14 0.58 10.60
N SER A 109 7.67 -0.33 11.40
CA SER A 109 7.02 -1.64 11.69
C SER A 109 5.81 -1.52 12.64
N LEU A 110 5.02 -0.45 12.53
CA LEU A 110 3.82 -0.24 13.33
C LEU A 110 2.70 -1.15 12.81
N ARG A 111 2.25 -2.08 13.65
CA ARG A 111 1.21 -3.09 13.35
C ARG A 111 -0.09 -2.84 14.11
N ILE A 112 -0.35 -1.57 14.45
CA ILE A 112 -1.45 -1.17 15.36
C ILE A 112 -2.86 -1.50 14.83
N VAL A 113 -3.00 -1.74 13.52
CA VAL A 113 -4.26 -2.10 12.87
C VAL A 113 -4.26 -3.51 12.25
N ASP A 114 -3.21 -4.32 12.49
CA ASP A 114 -3.09 -5.64 11.87
C ASP A 114 -4.24 -6.57 12.27
N ASP A 115 -4.71 -6.47 13.51
CA ASP A 115 -5.85 -7.24 14.03
C ASP A 115 -7.20 -6.83 13.39
N LEU A 116 -7.24 -5.69 12.70
CA LEU A 116 -8.42 -5.20 11.96
C LEU A 116 -8.38 -5.62 10.48
N LEU A 117 -7.24 -6.13 10.01
CA LEU A 117 -7.15 -6.65 8.66
C LEU A 117 -7.89 -7.99 8.59
N PRO A 118 -8.60 -8.26 7.48
CA PRO A 118 -9.04 -9.62 7.22
C PRO A 118 -7.81 -10.54 7.29
N ALA A 119 -7.96 -11.70 7.94
CA ALA A 119 -6.97 -12.77 7.78
C ALA A 119 -6.71 -12.95 6.27
N PRO A 120 -5.48 -13.29 5.83
CA PRO A 120 -5.21 -13.61 4.44
C PRO A 120 -6.03 -14.85 4.07
N ALA A 121 -7.28 -14.61 3.73
CA ALA A 121 -8.18 -15.56 3.16
C ALA A 121 -7.82 -15.58 1.68
N ASP A 122 -7.86 -16.79 1.14
CA ASP A 122 -7.82 -17.14 -0.27
C ASP A 122 -9.08 -16.58 -0.96
N VAL A 123 -9.26 -15.26 -0.88
CA VAL A 123 -10.36 -14.54 -1.51
C VAL A 123 -9.96 -14.42 -2.96
N ALA A 124 -10.42 -15.37 -3.77
CA ALA A 124 -10.41 -15.23 -5.21
C ALA A 124 -11.08 -13.90 -5.55
N LEU A 125 -10.26 -12.91 -5.92
CA LEU A 125 -10.75 -11.64 -6.43
C LEU A 125 -11.61 -11.98 -7.67
N PRO A 126 -12.84 -11.44 -7.78
CA PRO A 126 -13.67 -11.66 -8.95
C PRO A 126 -12.87 -11.27 -10.20
N GLU A 127 -12.89 -12.13 -11.22
CA GLU A 127 -12.10 -11.94 -12.44
C GLU A 127 -12.42 -10.59 -13.08
N SER A 128 -11.40 -9.73 -13.16
CA SER A 128 -11.56 -8.38 -13.68
C SER A 128 -11.83 -8.41 -15.18
N GLU A 129 -12.53 -7.40 -15.69
CA GLU A 129 -12.76 -7.24 -17.14
C GLU A 129 -11.45 -7.12 -17.92
N PHE A 130 -10.41 -6.53 -17.32
CA PHE A 130 -9.08 -6.48 -17.91
C PHE A 130 -8.43 -7.87 -18.01
N ARG A 131 -8.55 -8.72 -16.98
CA ARG A 131 -7.98 -10.08 -17.01
C ARG A 131 -8.64 -10.95 -18.08
N LYS A 132 -9.96 -10.83 -18.26
CA LYS A 132 -10.67 -11.50 -19.36
C LYS A 132 -10.16 -11.02 -20.72
N ALA A 133 -10.07 -9.71 -20.92
CA ALA A 133 -9.59 -9.13 -22.16
C ALA A 133 -8.12 -9.53 -22.45
N LEU A 134 -7.28 -9.65 -21.42
CA LEU A 134 -5.90 -10.13 -21.54
C LEU A 134 -5.85 -11.61 -21.99
N ARG A 135 -6.73 -12.45 -21.43
CA ARG A 135 -6.86 -13.87 -21.80
C ARG A 135 -7.31 -14.05 -23.25
N ASP A 136 -8.28 -13.27 -23.68
CA ASP A 136 -8.87 -13.31 -25.03
C ASP A 136 -7.97 -12.64 -26.09
N CYS A 137 -6.97 -11.86 -25.66
CA CYS A 137 -6.01 -11.21 -26.54
C CYS A 137 -5.03 -12.24 -27.16
N GLN A 138 -4.58 -11.95 -28.38
CA GLN A 138 -3.51 -12.71 -29.05
C GLN A 138 -2.26 -12.75 -28.18
N ALA A 139 -1.63 -13.92 -28.09
CA ALA A 139 -0.52 -14.19 -27.17
C ALA A 139 0.63 -13.18 -27.31
N GLU A 140 0.92 -12.74 -28.54
CA GLU A 140 1.98 -11.81 -28.88
C GLU A 140 1.68 -10.38 -28.41
N ARG A 141 0.40 -10.02 -28.24
CA ARG A 141 -0.05 -8.68 -27.82
C ARG A 141 -0.33 -8.57 -26.33
N ARG A 142 -0.26 -9.67 -25.58
CA ARG A 142 -0.57 -9.69 -24.14
C ARG A 142 0.41 -8.83 -23.33
N HIS A 143 1.71 -8.88 -23.66
CA HIS A 143 2.73 -8.10 -22.96
C HIS A 143 2.55 -6.59 -23.22
N ASP A 144 2.37 -6.18 -24.48
CA ASP A 144 2.07 -4.79 -24.84
C ASP A 144 0.79 -4.28 -24.16
N MET A 145 -0.26 -5.11 -24.11
CA MET A 145 -1.51 -4.75 -23.45
C MET A 145 -1.36 -4.57 -21.93
N LEU A 146 -0.54 -5.42 -21.29
CA LEU A 146 -0.20 -5.27 -19.87
C LEU A 146 0.62 -4.01 -19.63
N PHE A 147 1.60 -3.75 -20.48
CA PHE A 147 2.44 -2.55 -20.43
C PHE A 147 1.60 -1.27 -20.51
N ASP A 148 0.70 -1.18 -21.50
CA ASP A 148 -0.19 -0.04 -21.69
C ASP A 148 -1.09 0.18 -20.47
N HIS A 149 -1.56 -0.91 -19.86
CA HIS A 149 -2.39 -0.85 -18.65
C HIS A 149 -1.62 -0.35 -17.43
N VAL A 150 -0.41 -0.87 -17.20
CA VAL A 150 0.47 -0.40 -16.11
C VAL A 150 0.82 1.07 -16.30
N ALA A 151 1.19 1.49 -17.52
CA ALA A 151 1.49 2.87 -17.84
C ALA A 151 0.27 3.79 -17.64
N GLY A 152 -0.91 3.36 -18.09
CA GLY A 152 -2.15 4.11 -17.94
C GLY A 152 -2.57 4.30 -16.47
N LEU A 153 -2.45 3.26 -15.65
CA LEU A 153 -2.71 3.36 -14.21
C LEU A 153 -1.69 4.27 -13.52
N ALA A 154 -0.41 4.14 -13.84
CA ALA A 154 0.63 5.00 -13.29
C ALA A 154 0.39 6.48 -13.64
N ALA A 155 0.04 6.79 -14.89
CA ALA A 155 -0.28 8.14 -15.34
C ALA A 155 -1.51 8.71 -14.61
N THR A 156 -2.55 7.90 -14.45
CA THR A 156 -3.78 8.28 -13.76
C THR A 156 -3.51 8.62 -12.29
N VAL A 157 -2.75 7.77 -11.60
CA VAL A 157 -2.40 7.96 -10.19
C VAL A 157 -1.51 9.20 -9.99
N MET A 158 -0.60 9.47 -10.93
CA MET A 158 0.22 10.69 -10.92
C MET A 158 -0.54 11.95 -11.37
N GLY A 159 -1.83 11.84 -11.71
CA GLY A 159 -2.66 12.97 -12.14
C GLY A 159 -2.22 13.58 -13.47
N MET A 160 -1.55 12.79 -14.32
CA MET A 160 -1.07 13.26 -15.62
C MET A 160 -2.25 13.38 -16.60
N PRO A 161 -2.27 14.42 -17.44
CA PRO A 161 -3.28 14.54 -18.49
C PRO A 161 -3.11 13.40 -19.51
N ALA A 162 -4.22 12.94 -20.10
CA ALA A 162 -4.23 11.81 -21.04
C ALA A 162 -3.32 11.97 -22.28
N THR A 163 -2.82 13.19 -22.54
CA THR A 163 -1.89 13.51 -23.64
C THR A 163 -0.42 13.48 -23.22
N ALA A 164 -0.12 13.39 -21.92
CA ALA A 164 1.24 13.31 -21.43
C ALA A 164 1.73 11.86 -21.47
N THR A 165 2.92 11.66 -22.04
CA THR A 165 3.57 10.35 -22.13
C THR A 165 4.53 10.19 -20.97
N LEU A 166 4.40 9.08 -20.24
CA LEU A 166 5.38 8.66 -19.25
C LEU A 166 6.61 8.09 -19.96
N ASP A 167 7.81 8.45 -19.47
CA ASP A 167 9.02 7.71 -19.83
C ASP A 167 8.97 6.36 -19.10
N PRO A 168 8.83 5.23 -19.81
CA PRO A 168 8.64 3.93 -19.17
C PRO A 168 9.93 3.39 -18.51
N ALA A 169 11.09 3.95 -18.86
CA ALA A 169 12.38 3.62 -18.24
C ALA A 169 12.68 4.48 -17.01
N ALA A 170 12.03 5.63 -16.87
CA ALA A 170 12.22 6.49 -15.72
C ALA A 170 11.57 5.89 -14.46
N GLY A 171 12.25 6.07 -13.33
CA GLY A 171 11.76 5.60 -12.05
C GLY A 171 10.51 6.35 -11.61
N PHE A 172 9.47 5.68 -11.12
CA PHE A 172 8.23 6.30 -10.66
C PHE A 172 8.48 7.43 -9.65
N PHE A 173 9.40 7.23 -8.70
CA PHE A 173 9.75 8.24 -7.70
C PHE A 173 10.47 9.45 -8.30
N GLN A 174 11.22 9.27 -9.40
CA GLN A 174 11.86 10.38 -10.12
C GLN A 174 10.81 11.21 -10.87
N LEU A 175 9.73 10.58 -11.31
CA LEU A 175 8.58 11.20 -11.97
C LEU A 175 7.61 11.87 -10.98
N GLY A 176 7.91 11.86 -9.68
CA GLY A 176 7.10 12.51 -8.65
C GLY A 176 6.07 11.60 -7.98
N MET A 177 6.15 10.28 -8.18
CA MET A 177 5.34 9.34 -7.41
C MET A 177 5.74 9.38 -5.93
N ASP A 178 4.77 9.63 -5.05
CA ASP A 178 4.97 9.55 -3.60
C ASP A 178 4.51 8.19 -3.03
N SER A 179 4.76 7.97 -1.73
CA SER A 179 4.42 6.70 -1.08
C SER A 179 2.93 6.38 -1.11
N LEU A 180 2.06 7.39 -1.18
CA LEU A 180 0.63 7.18 -1.28
C LEU A 180 0.27 6.72 -2.70
N MET A 181 0.76 7.43 -3.70
CA MET A 181 0.58 7.08 -5.11
C MET A 181 1.06 5.63 -5.37
N SER A 182 2.18 5.20 -4.77
CA SER A 182 2.65 3.82 -4.87
C SER A 182 1.64 2.79 -4.36
N VAL A 183 0.99 3.06 -3.21
CA VAL A 183 -0.03 2.15 -2.65
C VAL A 183 -1.30 2.16 -3.50
N THR A 184 -1.73 3.33 -3.99
CA THR A 184 -2.89 3.44 -4.89
C THR A 184 -2.64 2.66 -6.18
N LEU A 185 -1.45 2.78 -6.79
CA LEU A 185 -1.07 2.03 -7.98
C LEU A 185 -1.07 0.52 -7.72
N GLN A 186 -0.44 0.06 -6.63
CA GLN A 186 -0.41 -1.35 -6.23
C GLN A 186 -1.82 -1.92 -6.08
N ARG A 187 -2.73 -1.17 -5.46
CA ARG A 187 -4.13 -1.59 -5.29
C ARG A 187 -4.86 -1.66 -6.63
N SER A 188 -4.79 -0.61 -7.43
CA SER A 188 -5.47 -0.59 -8.73
C SER A 188 -4.97 -1.72 -9.64
N LEU A 189 -3.68 -2.07 -9.57
CA LEU A 189 -3.13 -3.24 -10.24
C LEU A 189 -3.68 -4.54 -9.65
N SER A 190 -3.71 -4.68 -8.32
CA SER A 190 -4.25 -5.88 -7.66
C SER A 190 -5.73 -6.14 -8.04
N GLU A 191 -6.54 -5.09 -8.02
CA GLU A 191 -7.96 -5.14 -8.39
C GLU A 191 -8.16 -5.41 -9.88
N SER A 192 -7.40 -4.72 -10.74
CA SER A 192 -7.53 -4.86 -12.19
C SER A 192 -6.90 -6.14 -12.74
N LEU A 193 -5.99 -6.79 -12.02
CA LEU A 193 -5.43 -8.09 -12.40
C LEU A 193 -6.13 -9.24 -11.68
N GLY A 194 -6.87 -8.97 -10.61
CA GLY A 194 -7.43 -10.01 -9.75
C GLY A 194 -6.37 -10.84 -9.04
N GLU A 195 -5.19 -10.26 -8.80
CA GLU A 195 -4.07 -10.88 -8.09
C GLU A 195 -3.71 -10.07 -6.84
N PHE A 196 -3.29 -10.75 -5.78
CA PHE A 196 -2.77 -10.06 -4.61
C PHE A 196 -1.31 -9.64 -4.87
N LEU A 197 -1.05 -8.34 -4.99
CA LEU A 197 0.32 -7.83 -5.10
C LEU A 197 0.88 -7.41 -3.73
N PRO A 198 2.14 -7.71 -3.40
CA PRO A 198 2.77 -7.19 -2.18
C PRO A 198 2.85 -5.65 -2.16
N ALA A 199 2.78 -5.05 -0.98
CA ALA A 199 2.88 -3.59 -0.82
C ALA A 199 4.23 -3.01 -1.27
N SER A 200 5.28 -3.84 -1.33
CA SER A 200 6.62 -3.44 -1.79
C SER A 200 6.76 -3.43 -3.32
N VAL A 201 5.80 -3.96 -4.09
CA VAL A 201 5.97 -4.23 -5.52
C VAL A 201 6.41 -3.00 -6.34
N VAL A 202 5.88 -1.80 -6.02
CA VAL A 202 6.24 -0.56 -6.71
C VAL A 202 7.64 -0.06 -6.32
N PHE A 203 8.14 -0.45 -5.16
CA PHE A 203 9.51 -0.16 -4.72
C PHE A 203 10.51 -1.16 -5.29
N ASP A 204 10.14 -2.45 -5.31
CA ASP A 204 10.97 -3.53 -5.85
C ASP A 204 11.11 -3.42 -7.38
N TYR A 205 10.06 -2.94 -8.04
CA TYR A 205 9.99 -2.73 -9.49
C TYR A 205 9.61 -1.29 -9.81
N PRO A 206 10.56 -0.34 -9.72
CA PRO A 206 10.27 1.09 -9.70
C PRO A 206 10.07 1.73 -11.08
N THR A 207 9.91 0.95 -12.14
CA THR A 207 9.69 1.45 -13.51
C THR A 207 8.53 0.72 -14.18
N VAL A 208 7.92 1.31 -15.21
CA VAL A 208 6.85 0.64 -15.97
C VAL A 208 7.35 -0.67 -16.57
N TYR A 209 8.56 -0.68 -17.12
CA TYR A 209 9.17 -1.90 -17.66
C TYR A 209 9.34 -2.99 -16.58
N SER A 210 10.07 -2.67 -15.49
CA SER A 210 10.38 -3.66 -14.45
C SER A 210 9.11 -4.20 -13.78
N LEU A 211 8.09 -3.36 -13.60
CA LEU A 211 6.82 -3.77 -13.02
C LEU A 211 6.04 -4.65 -14.00
N THR A 212 6.00 -4.30 -15.28
CA THR A 212 5.34 -5.12 -16.32
C THR A 212 5.99 -6.50 -16.43
N ASP A 213 7.32 -6.55 -16.44
CA ASP A 213 8.08 -7.80 -16.52
C ASP A 213 7.84 -8.69 -15.30
N TYR A 214 7.82 -8.10 -14.10
CA TYR A 214 7.44 -8.84 -12.90
C TYR A 214 6.01 -9.39 -12.99
N LEU A 215 5.05 -8.56 -13.40
CA LEU A 215 3.65 -8.99 -13.54
C LEU A 215 3.50 -10.11 -14.59
N ALA A 216 4.31 -10.11 -15.64
CA ALA A 216 4.33 -11.20 -16.63
C ALA A 216 4.82 -12.54 -16.06
N THR A 217 5.63 -12.53 -14.98
CA THR A 217 6.10 -13.76 -14.32
C THR A 217 5.07 -14.39 -13.39
N ILE A 218 4.10 -13.60 -12.91
CA ILE A 218 3.06 -14.07 -11.98
C ILE A 218 1.74 -14.40 -12.68
N LEU A 219 1.48 -13.82 -13.86
CA LEU A 219 0.22 -14.01 -14.60
C LEU A 219 0.27 -15.27 -15.48
N PRO A 220 -0.60 -16.27 -15.24
CA PRO A 220 -0.65 -17.51 -16.05
C PRO A 220 -0.80 -17.26 -17.55
N GLU A 221 -1.56 -16.22 -17.92
CA GLU A 221 -1.87 -15.85 -19.31
C GLU A 221 -0.63 -15.41 -20.10
N LEU A 222 0.45 -15.02 -19.42
CA LEU A 222 1.73 -14.64 -20.02
C LEU A 222 2.79 -15.76 -19.93
N LEU A 223 2.66 -16.66 -18.94
CA LEU A 223 3.52 -17.84 -18.81
C LEU A 223 3.32 -18.86 -19.96
N GLU A 224 2.08 -19.04 -20.43
CA GLU A 224 1.76 -19.95 -21.55
C GLU A 224 2.42 -19.52 -22.87
N THR A 225 2.54 -18.20 -23.11
CA THR A 225 3.18 -17.64 -24.30
C THR A 225 4.69 -17.89 -24.32
N SER A 226 5.34 -17.82 -23.15
CA SER A 226 6.79 -18.06 -23.03
C SER A 226 7.16 -19.52 -23.37
N GLN A 227 6.32 -20.49 -23.00
CA GLN A 227 6.52 -21.90 -23.34
C GLN A 227 6.26 -22.20 -24.83
N ALA A 228 5.28 -21.55 -25.45
CA ALA A 228 5.04 -21.67 -26.89
C ALA A 228 6.19 -21.07 -27.72
N ALA A 229 6.71 -19.90 -27.32
CA ALA A 229 7.88 -19.28 -27.98
C ALA A 229 9.19 -20.06 -27.75
N GLY A 230 9.35 -20.70 -26.58
CA GLY A 230 10.51 -21.52 -26.25
C GLY A 230 10.66 -22.81 -27.08
N THR A 231 9.58 -23.33 -27.68
CA THR A 231 9.64 -24.53 -28.54
C THR A 231 10.06 -24.24 -29.99
N ALA A 232 10.05 -22.98 -30.41
CA ALA A 232 10.48 -22.58 -31.77
C ALA A 232 11.97 -22.17 -31.86
N ALA A 233 12.66 -22.07 -30.72
CA ALA A 233 14.04 -21.57 -30.62
C ALA A 233 15.04 -22.62 -30.13
N SER A 234 14.82 -23.90 -30.41
CA SER A 234 15.83 -24.95 -30.19
C SER A 234 16.71 -25.13 -31.43
N ASP A 235 17.53 -24.12 -31.74
CA ASP A 235 18.78 -24.31 -32.46
C ASP A 235 19.87 -23.50 -31.74
N GLN A 236 20.89 -24.23 -31.29
CA GLN A 236 21.90 -23.98 -30.24
C GLN A 236 22.82 -22.73 -30.45
N PRO A 237 23.61 -22.23 -29.45
CA PRO A 237 24.56 -23.05 -28.65
C PRO A 237 24.87 -22.68 -27.18
N ALA A 238 25.42 -23.69 -26.50
CA ALA A 238 26.36 -23.70 -25.36
C ALA A 238 26.18 -22.65 -24.24
N ALA A 239 25.68 -23.14 -23.12
CA ALA A 239 25.85 -22.50 -21.82
C ALA A 239 27.35 -22.30 -21.53
N GLU A 240 27.74 -21.05 -21.32
CA GLU A 240 29.00 -20.71 -20.65
C GLU A 240 28.89 -21.24 -19.22
N THR A 241 29.70 -22.26 -18.96
CA THR A 241 30.00 -22.80 -17.63
C THR A 241 30.46 -21.65 -16.75
N TYR A 242 29.66 -21.29 -15.74
CA TYR A 242 30.19 -20.53 -14.62
C TYR A 242 31.17 -21.44 -13.89
N GLU A 243 32.47 -21.21 -14.07
CA GLU A 243 33.49 -21.77 -13.19
C GLU A 243 33.20 -21.23 -11.78
N GLU A 244 32.71 -22.11 -10.90
CA GLU A 244 32.64 -21.86 -9.46
C GLU A 244 34.07 -21.67 -8.95
N PHE A 245 34.49 -20.42 -8.81
CA PHE A 245 35.71 -20.10 -8.08
C PHE A 245 35.57 -20.58 -6.65
N THR A 246 36.56 -21.33 -6.18
CA THR A 246 36.57 -21.81 -4.80
C THR A 246 36.81 -20.64 -3.84
N GLU A 247 36.35 -20.78 -2.60
CA GLU A 247 36.41 -19.71 -1.58
C GLU A 247 37.84 -19.18 -1.37
N ASP A 248 38.84 -20.04 -1.55
CA ASP A 248 40.26 -19.69 -1.46
C ASP A 248 40.73 -18.75 -2.60
N GLU A 249 40.22 -18.94 -3.82
CA GLU A 249 40.57 -18.10 -4.99
C GLU A 249 39.93 -16.70 -4.89
N LEU A 250 38.71 -16.63 -4.33
CA LEU A 250 38.02 -15.38 -4.04
C LEU A 250 38.75 -14.55 -2.97
N LEU A 251 39.28 -15.21 -1.94
CA LEU A 251 40.06 -14.55 -0.89
C LEU A 251 41.40 -14.01 -1.41
N GLU A 252 42.05 -14.73 -2.33
CA GLU A 252 43.30 -14.29 -2.92
C GLU A 252 43.12 -13.03 -3.79
N GLN A 253 42.08 -12.98 -4.64
CA GLN A 253 41.76 -11.80 -5.45
C GLN A 253 41.35 -10.57 -4.60
N LEU A 254 40.65 -10.79 -3.49
CA LEU A 254 40.32 -9.70 -2.56
C LEU A 254 41.56 -9.14 -1.87
N SER A 255 42.53 -10.01 -1.55
CA SER A 255 43.79 -9.63 -0.94
C SER A 255 44.70 -8.83 -1.90
N GLU A 256 44.69 -9.16 -3.19
CA GLU A 256 45.39 -8.39 -4.22
C GLU A 256 44.79 -7.01 -4.43
N ARG A 257 43.44 -6.90 -4.46
CA ARG A 257 42.76 -5.61 -4.61
C ARG A 257 43.02 -4.64 -3.45
N LEU A 258 43.16 -5.16 -2.24
CA LEU A 258 43.45 -4.36 -1.04
C LEU A 258 44.93 -3.93 -0.95
N ARG A 259 45.84 -4.60 -1.66
CA ARG A 259 47.26 -4.19 -1.75
C ARG A 259 47.52 -3.16 -2.85
N GLY A 260 46.61 -3.00 -3.80
CA GLY A 260 46.72 -2.06 -4.93
C GLY A 260 46.25 -0.62 -4.66
N THR A 261 45.77 -0.30 -3.46
CA THR A 261 45.39 1.08 -3.09
C THR A 261 46.46 1.69 -2.18
N ARG A 262 47.47 2.30 -2.81
CA ARG A 262 48.36 3.26 -2.14
C ARG A 262 48.71 4.40 -3.09
#